data_AF-A0A1H0LHC2-F1
#
_entry.id   AF-A0A1H0LHC2-F1
#
_cell.length_a   1.000
_cell.length_b   1.000
_cell.length_c   1.000
_cell.angle_alpha   90.00
_cell.angle_beta   90.00
_cell.angle_gamma   90.00
#
_symmetry.space_group_name_H-M   'P 1'
#
loop_
_entity.id
_entity.type
_entity.pdbx_description
1 polymer ?
#
loop_
_entity_poly.entity_id
_entity_poly.type
_entity_poly.pdbx_seq_one_letter_code
_entity_poly.pdbx_strand_id
1 'polypeptide(L)' 'MGTRRIIVAGLAAEMCVMLSATDARMLGYDVWVPEDCTAAESPARKRNALRQLEEAFQCDVRPGNLL' A
#
# COMPACT_ATOMS: atom_id res chain seq x y z
N MET A 1 -10.99 0.15 -19.37
CA MET A 1 -9.98 -0.92 -19.09
C MET A 1 -10.49 -1.70 -17.88
N GLY A 2 -10.55 -3.03 -17.94
CA GLY A 2 -11.21 -3.91 -16.93
C GLY A 2 -10.28 -4.37 -15.79
N THR A 3 -9.47 -3.46 -15.26
CA THR A 3 -8.49 -3.78 -14.21
C THR A 3 -9.17 -4.20 -12.91
N ARG A 4 -8.66 -5.24 -12.24
CA ARG A 4 -9.17 -5.73 -10.95
C ARG A 4 -8.17 -5.61 -9.80
N ARG A 5 -6.88 -5.55 -10.12
CA ARG A 5 -5.78 -5.45 -9.16
C ARG A 5 -4.93 -4.22 -9.43
N ILE A 6 -4.57 -3.49 -8.37
CA ILE A 6 -3.73 -2.29 -8.41
C ILE A 6 -2.51 -2.50 -7.52
N ILE A 7 -1.35 -2.08 -8.02
CA ILE A 7 -0.11 -2.02 -7.26
C ILE A 7 0.17 -0.56 -6.94
N VAL A 8 0.39 -0.23 -5.67
CA VAL A 8 0.72 1.14 -5.23
C VAL A 8 2.11 1.15 -4.61
N ALA A 9 2.99 1.98 -5.16
CA ALA A 9 4.38 2.12 -4.72
C ALA A 9 4.78 3.61 -4.68
N GLY A 10 5.83 3.96 -3.94
CA GLY A 10 6.37 5.33 -3.88
C GLY A 10 6.55 5.92 -2.48
N LEU A 11 6.58 7.26 -2.41
CA LEU A 11 6.79 8.08 -1.22
C LEU A 11 5.67 9.16 -1.13
N ALA A 12 5.10 9.48 0.03
CA ALA A 12 5.32 8.87 1.34
C ALA A 12 4.27 7.79 1.66
N ALA A 13 4.71 6.71 2.30
CA ALA A 13 3.91 5.53 2.66
C ALA A 13 2.64 5.93 3.44
N GLU A 14 2.78 6.87 4.37
CA GLU A 14 1.75 7.38 5.27
C GLU A 14 0.92 8.54 4.70
N MET A 15 1.21 8.99 3.48
CA MET A 15 0.47 10.04 2.79
C MET A 15 -0.05 9.52 1.46
N CYS A 16 0.58 9.88 0.34
CA CYS A 16 0.08 9.60 -1.01
C CYS A 16 -0.15 8.10 -1.25
N VAL A 17 0.74 7.24 -0.74
CA VAL A 17 0.60 5.78 -0.91
C VAL A 17 -0.61 5.27 -0.13
N MET A 18 -0.72 5.60 1.17
CA MET A 18 -1.85 5.16 2.00
C MET A 18 -3.18 5.66 1.45
N LEU A 19 -3.31 6.97 1.17
CA LEU A 19 -4.57 7.51 0.64
C LEU A 19 -4.95 6.84 -0.68
N SER A 20 -4.01 6.70 -1.62
CA SER A 20 -4.29 6.07 -2.91
C SER A 20 -4.68 4.60 -2.77
N ALA A 21 -4.00 3.85 -1.90
CA ALA A 21 -4.30 2.44 -1.66
C ALA A 21 -5.66 2.26 -0.96
N THR A 22 -5.97 3.10 0.03
CA THR A 22 -7.28 3.11 0.70
C THR A 22 -8.40 3.44 -0.28
N ASP A 23 -8.25 4.47 -1.11
CA ASP A 23 -9.23 4.82 -2.14
C ASP A 23 -9.46 3.65 -3.11
N ALA A 24 -8.37 3.00 -3.56
CA ALA A 24 -8.47 1.82 -4.41
C ALA A 24 -9.20 0.65 -3.70
N ARG A 25 -8.94 0.39 -2.41
CA ARG A 25 -9.69 -0.64 -1.67
C ARG A 25 -11.16 -0.30 -1.52
N MET A 26 -11.50 0.96 -1.24
CA MET A 26 -12.89 1.43 -1.14
C MET A 26 -13.64 1.32 -2.48
N LEU A 27 -12.93 1.47 -3.59
CA LEU A 27 -13.45 1.24 -4.95
C LEU A 27 -13.56 -0.25 -5.32
N GLY A 28 -13.16 -1.17 -4.43
CA GLY A 28 -13.30 -2.61 -4.62
C GLY A 28 -12.16 -3.28 -5.39
N TYR A 29 -11.02 -2.62 -5.56
CA TYR A 29 -9.84 -3.24 -6.16
C TYR A 29 -9.14 -4.18 -5.16
N ASP A 30 -8.51 -5.23 -5.69
CA ASP A 30 -7.45 -5.93 -4.98
C ASP A 30 -6.22 -5.02 -4.96
N VAL A 31 -5.71 -4.65 -3.79
CA VAL A 31 -4.56 -3.73 -3.70
C VAL A 31 -3.36 -4.42 -3.08
N TRP A 32 -2.21 -4.24 -3.73
CA TRP A 32 -0.91 -4.63 -3.22
C TRP A 32 -0.02 -3.39 -3.07
N VAL A 33 0.55 -3.22 -1.88
CA VAL A 33 1.45 -2.13 -1.51
C VAL A 33 2.79 -2.73 -1.08
N PRO A 34 3.66 -3.13 -2.03
CA PRO A 34 4.91 -3.82 -1.70
C PRO A 34 5.79 -2.99 -0.76
N GLU A 35 6.10 -3.54 0.41
CA GLU A 35 6.82 -2.79 1.45
C GLU A 35 8.21 -2.32 1.00
N ASP A 36 8.90 -3.09 0.18
CA ASP A 36 10.23 -2.77 -0.36
C ASP A 36 10.20 -1.71 -1.48
N CYS A 37 9.02 -1.43 -2.02
CA CYS A 37 8.79 -0.41 -3.06
C CYS A 37 8.17 0.88 -2.50
N THR A 38 8.09 1.02 -1.17
CA THR A 38 7.57 2.22 -0.51
C THR A 38 8.57 2.82 0.46
N ALA A 39 8.48 4.14 0.68
CA ALA A 39 9.33 4.86 1.61
C ALA A 39 8.52 5.87 2.43
N ALA A 40 9.07 6.33 3.56
CA ALA A 40 8.52 7.40 4.39
C ALA A 40 9.66 8.24 4.97
N GLU A 41 9.35 9.39 5.53
CA GLU A 41 10.33 10.24 6.23
C GLU A 41 11.01 9.51 7.41
N SER A 42 10.29 8.60 8.08
CA SER A 42 10.88 7.78 9.13
C SER A 42 10.43 6.31 9.04
N PRO A 43 11.27 5.36 9.51
CA PRO A 43 10.90 3.95 9.54
C PRO A 43 9.64 3.68 10.37
N ALA A 44 9.41 4.44 11.43
CA ALA A 44 8.21 4.31 12.26
C ALA A 44 6.94 4.72 11.50
N ARG A 45 7.00 5.82 10.73
CA ARG A 45 5.88 6.27 9.88
C ARG A 45 5.55 5.23 8.80
N LYS A 46 6.58 4.69 8.12
CA LYS A 46 6.40 3.59 7.14
C LYS A 46 5.73 2.37 7.77
N ARG A 47 6.24 1.86 8.89
CA ARG A 47 5.67 0.68 9.57
C ARG A 47 4.23 0.89 10.01
N ASN A 48 3.92 2.07 10.55
CA ASN A 48 2.55 2.39 10.95
C ASN A 48 1.62 2.43 9.74
N ALA A 49 2.09 2.97 8.61
CA ALA A 49 1.30 3.03 7.40
C ALA A 49 1.00 1.66 6.80
N LEU A 50 2.02 0.82 6.66
CA LEU A 50 1.86 -0.53 6.14
C LEU A 50 0.94 -1.37 7.04
N ARG A 51 1.06 -1.25 8.37
CA ARG A 51 0.16 -1.93 9.30
C ARG A 51 -1.30 -1.49 9.14
N GLN A 52 -1.57 -0.19 8.98
CA GLN A 52 -2.92 0.30 8.73
C GLN A 52 -3.48 -0.23 7.41
N LEU A 53 -2.66 -0.25 6.35
CA LEU A 53 -3.05 -0.80 5.06
C LEU A 53 -3.37 -2.30 5.14
N GLU A 54 -2.58 -3.07 5.87
CA GLU A 54 -2.80 -4.51 6.07
C GLU A 54 -4.01 -4.81 6.97
N GLU A 55 -4.05 -4.24 8.17
CA GLU A 55 -5.03 -4.60 9.20
C GLU A 55 -6.41 -3.97 8.96
N ALA A 56 -6.45 -2.67 8.63
CA ALA A 56 -7.71 -1.94 8.50
C ALA A 56 -8.28 -1.99 7.08
N PHE A 57 -7.42 -1.89 6.07
CA PHE A 57 -7.84 -1.86 4.66
C PHE A 57 -7.61 -3.18 3.93
N GLN A 58 -7.06 -4.21 4.59
CA GLN A 58 -6.87 -5.54 4.02
C GLN A 58 -6.13 -5.48 2.66
N CYS A 59 -5.11 -4.63 2.55
CA CYS A 59 -4.17 -4.61 1.44
C CYS A 59 -3.10 -5.69 1.64
N ASP A 60 -2.60 -6.27 0.55
CA ASP A 60 -1.36 -7.05 0.60
C ASP A 60 -0.17 -6.09 0.76
N VAL A 61 0.77 -6.39 1.66
CA VAL A 61 1.98 -5.58 1.89
C VAL A 61 3.28 -6.37 1.72
N ARG A 62 3.20 -7.63 1.26
CA ARG A 62 4.38 -8.49 1.07
C ARG A 62 5.40 -7.84 0.11
N PRO A 63 6.70 -8.04 0.30
CA PRO A 63 7.72 -7.43 -0.56
C PRO A 63 7.65 -7.97 -2.00
N GLY A 64 8.03 -7.13 -2.96
CA GLY A 64 7.99 -7.43 -4.39
C GLY A 64 9.07 -8.38 -4.87
N ASN A 65 10.10 -8.61 -4.06
CA ASN A 65 11.19 -9.53 -4.36
C ASN A 65 10.88 -11.02 -4.12
N LEU A 66 9.65 -11.37 -3.74
CA LEU A 66 9.19 -12.75 -3.53
C LEU A 66 8.36 -13.32 -4.71
N LEU A 67 8.39 -12.68 -5.88
CA LEU A 67 7.74 -13.14 -7.12
C LEU A 67 8.61 -14.08 -7.94
#